data_AF-A0A1I4M959-F1
#
_entry.id   AF-A0A1I4M959-F1
#
_cell.length_a   1.000
_cell.length_b   1.000
_cell.length_c   1.000
_cell.angle_alpha   90.00
_cell.angle_beta   90.00
_cell.angle_gamma   90.00
#
_symmetry.space_group_name_H-M   'P 1'
#
loop_
_entity.id
_entity.type
_entity.pdbx_description
1 polymer ?
#
loop_
_entity_poly.entity_id
_entity_poly.type
_entity_poly.pdbx_seq_one_letter_code
_entity_poly.pdbx_strand_id
1 'polypeptide(L)'
;MELASRKQLSVIGATLIWCRTVRKIYCILGILLAFAGAATAQVGFVDHEAQVRQVFSLIDERLELMQPVAAWKYLHHIPVLDVSREHFLLEAAVAQAQTLGISAEPARELFVLQMRLAREMQQRFIDQWRVANIAPTAPRDLSTELRPQLDELGVRLMQAIYLAIPEFQRKDFHSYYAGSANSIAGRGVVGRDISALFDVLSRLRLTPVPALQRIAASKILRIGTTGDYAPFTMESRGVLTGADIAAVISLAAFLDAEPQFVRTTWPTLMADYQDNRFDLAIGGISITDARTAIGAFSIPYHRGGKTSIVRCGTEARFDSLKEINQAGIRVIVNPGGTNERFVRDYLHNVQPILHTDNRTIFEEIATGRADVMVTDDVEVDLQTQRDSRLCRATAEVFAQNDKALLLARDPKLIAKVDAWLSAELESGKFSQRLGAAFASENLSNVKR
;
A
#
# COMPACT_ATOMS: atom_id res chain seq x y z
N MET A 1 -54.91 51.20 44.96
CA MET A 1 -55.46 49.88 45.34
C MET A 1 -55.50 49.03 44.08
N GLU A 2 -54.37 48.55 43.57
CA GLU A 2 -53.46 47.56 44.17
C GLU A 2 -54.12 46.17 44.34
N LEU A 3 -53.43 45.17 43.77
CA LEU A 3 -53.60 43.71 43.94
C LEU A 3 -54.85 43.03 43.35
N ALA A 4 -54.69 42.41 42.18
CA ALA A 4 -54.90 40.96 41.96
C ALA A 4 -54.97 40.60 40.46
N SER A 5 -53.81 40.45 39.79
CA SER A 5 -53.77 39.79 38.46
C SER A 5 -52.36 39.30 38.09
N ARG A 6 -51.60 38.76 39.05
CA ARG A 6 -50.31 38.11 38.77
C ARG A 6 -50.10 36.90 39.67
N LYS A 7 -50.81 35.80 39.38
CA LYS A 7 -50.47 34.46 39.89
C LYS A 7 -51.20 33.37 39.11
N GLN A 8 -51.02 33.32 37.78
CA GLN A 8 -51.43 32.15 37.00
C GLN A 8 -50.68 31.93 35.67
N LEU A 9 -49.46 32.46 35.53
CA LEU A 9 -48.65 32.31 34.30
C LEU A 9 -47.22 31.80 34.52
N SER A 10 -46.85 31.33 35.71
CA SER A 10 -45.47 30.89 35.99
C SER A 10 -45.26 29.36 36.10
N VAL A 11 -46.26 28.53 35.82
CA VAL A 11 -46.14 27.07 36.04
C VAL A 11 -46.11 26.24 34.73
N ILE A 12 -46.44 26.83 33.57
CA ILE A 12 -46.40 26.11 32.27
C ILE A 12 -45.10 26.37 31.49
N GLY A 13 -44.38 27.47 31.79
CA GLY A 13 -43.13 27.82 31.11
C GLY A 13 -41.89 27.04 31.56
N ALA A 14 -41.85 26.53 32.80
CA ALA A 14 -40.66 25.89 33.36
C ALA A 14 -40.52 24.41 32.95
N THR A 15 -41.63 23.71 32.71
CA THR A 15 -41.62 22.26 32.39
C THR A 15 -41.30 21.97 30.92
N LEU A 16 -41.59 22.92 30.00
CA LEU A 16 -41.26 22.77 28.58
C LEU A 16 -39.81 23.17 28.23
N ILE A 17 -39.16 23.99 29.04
CA ILE A 17 -37.76 24.38 28.85
C ILE A 17 -36.84 23.26 29.36
N TRP A 18 -37.18 22.60 30.48
CA TRP A 18 -36.38 21.49 31.00
C TRP A 18 -36.40 20.25 30.07
N CYS A 19 -37.54 19.97 29.43
CA CYS A 19 -37.67 18.85 28.49
C CYS A 19 -36.96 19.09 27.13
N ARG A 20 -36.75 20.35 26.73
CA ARG A 20 -36.00 20.70 25.50
C ARG A 20 -34.48 20.76 25.70
N THR A 21 -34.01 21.10 26.89
CA THR A 21 -32.56 21.16 27.17
C THR A 21 -31.98 19.78 27.50
N VAL A 22 -32.73 18.92 28.21
CA VAL A 22 -32.29 17.55 28.50
C VAL A 22 -32.26 16.68 27.24
N ARG A 23 -33.21 16.84 26.31
CA ARG A 23 -33.21 16.11 25.03
C ARG A 23 -32.10 16.55 24.06
N LYS A 24 -31.65 17.82 24.14
CA LYS A 24 -30.48 18.30 23.39
C LYS A 24 -29.15 17.79 23.97
N ILE A 25 -29.04 17.62 25.29
CA ILE A 25 -27.82 17.06 25.91
C ILE A 25 -27.67 15.57 25.59
N TYR A 26 -28.77 14.79 25.53
CA TYR A 26 -28.71 13.40 25.07
C TYR A 26 -28.51 13.25 23.55
N CYS A 27 -28.96 14.20 22.71
CA CYS A 27 -28.62 14.18 21.28
C CYS A 27 -27.17 14.62 21.02
N ILE A 28 -26.59 15.50 21.85
CA ILE A 28 -25.18 15.89 21.72
C ILE A 28 -24.24 14.80 22.28
N LEU A 29 -24.62 14.08 23.36
CA LEU A 29 -23.89 12.88 23.79
C LEU A 29 -24.07 11.68 22.83
N GLY A 30 -25.23 11.56 22.18
CA GLY A 30 -25.48 10.52 21.17
C GLY A 30 -24.76 10.76 19.83
N ILE A 31 -24.42 12.02 19.52
CA ILE A 31 -23.63 12.39 18.33
C ILE A 31 -22.11 12.34 18.62
N LEU A 32 -21.69 12.40 19.89
CA LEU A 32 -20.30 12.22 20.31
C LEU A 32 -19.88 10.74 20.50
N LEU A 33 -20.81 9.79 20.43
CA LEU A 33 -20.54 8.34 20.53
C LEU A 33 -20.70 7.58 19.20
N ALA A 34 -20.98 8.27 18.10
CA ALA A 34 -21.15 7.66 16.77
C ALA A 34 -19.94 7.87 15.82
N PHE A 35 -18.82 8.41 16.32
CA PHE A 35 -17.57 8.55 15.57
C PHE A 35 -16.43 7.63 16.07
N ALA A 36 -16.75 6.61 16.87
CA ALA A 36 -15.83 5.53 17.22
C ALA A 36 -16.10 4.31 16.34
N GLY A 37 -15.85 4.46 15.03
CA GLY A 37 -16.13 3.40 14.07
C GLY A 37 -15.68 3.69 12.65
N ALA A 38 -14.77 4.64 12.43
CA ALA A 38 -13.89 4.51 11.28
C ALA A 38 -12.97 3.34 11.64
N ALA A 39 -13.26 2.14 11.14
CA ALA A 39 -12.24 1.11 11.05
C ALA A 39 -11.09 1.78 10.30
N THR A 40 -10.05 2.19 11.02
CA THR A 40 -8.80 2.61 10.40
C THR A 40 -8.39 1.40 9.57
N ALA A 41 -8.47 1.55 8.25
CA ALA A 41 -8.07 0.48 7.34
C ALA A 41 -6.68 0.04 7.79
N GLN A 42 -6.59 -1.21 8.22
CA GLN A 42 -5.32 -1.75 8.69
C GLN A 42 -4.37 -1.73 7.49
N VAL A 43 -3.27 -0.99 7.63
CA VAL A 43 -2.27 -0.88 6.60
C VAL A 43 -1.64 -2.26 6.44
N GLY A 44 -1.79 -2.88 5.27
CA GLY A 44 -1.30 -4.23 5.00
C GLY A 44 -0.62 -4.30 3.64
N PHE A 45 -0.09 -5.46 3.31
CA PHE A 45 0.44 -5.71 1.97
C PHE A 45 -0.68 -5.80 0.95
N VAL A 46 -0.41 -5.35 -0.28
CA VAL A 46 -1.32 -5.50 -1.42
C VAL A 46 -1.59 -6.99 -1.65
N ASP A 47 -2.86 -7.36 -1.66
CA ASP A 47 -3.34 -8.63 -2.20
C ASP A 47 -3.47 -8.49 -3.73
N HIS A 48 -2.46 -8.93 -4.46
CA HIS A 48 -2.47 -8.84 -5.92
C HIS A 48 -3.61 -9.66 -6.56
N GLU A 49 -4.08 -10.73 -5.93
CA GLU A 49 -5.23 -11.48 -6.45
C GLU A 49 -6.53 -10.71 -6.27
N ALA A 50 -6.68 -9.99 -5.15
CA ALA A 50 -7.81 -9.09 -4.97
C ALA A 50 -7.82 -7.98 -6.03
N GLN A 51 -6.66 -7.49 -6.47
CA GLN A 51 -6.58 -6.51 -7.55
C GLN A 51 -7.05 -7.09 -8.89
N VAL A 52 -6.69 -8.33 -9.22
CA VAL A 52 -7.23 -9.01 -10.42
C VAL A 52 -8.75 -9.14 -10.32
N ARG A 53 -9.27 -9.63 -9.19
CA ARG A 53 -10.72 -9.74 -8.95
C ARG A 53 -11.42 -8.39 -9.07
N GLN A 54 -10.80 -7.32 -8.59
CA GLN A 54 -11.29 -5.95 -8.70
C GLN A 54 -11.37 -5.47 -10.16
N VAL A 55 -10.42 -5.84 -11.02
CA VAL A 55 -10.47 -5.53 -12.46
C VAL A 55 -11.72 -6.12 -13.10
N PHE A 56 -12.03 -7.40 -12.86
CA PHE A 56 -13.25 -8.02 -13.38
C PHE A 56 -14.52 -7.40 -12.78
N SER A 57 -14.53 -7.08 -11.48
CA SER A 57 -15.65 -6.37 -10.84
C SER A 57 -15.93 -5.03 -11.50
N LEU A 58 -14.88 -4.22 -11.75
CA LEU A 58 -15.03 -2.90 -12.36
C LEU A 58 -15.50 -2.97 -13.81
N ILE A 59 -15.08 -3.99 -14.56
CA ILE A 59 -15.61 -4.25 -15.91
C ILE A 59 -17.11 -4.60 -15.82
N ASP A 60 -17.49 -5.43 -14.86
CA ASP A 60 -18.89 -5.80 -14.62
C ASP A 60 -19.76 -4.60 -14.24
N GLU A 61 -19.30 -3.78 -13.29
CA GLU A 61 -19.95 -2.52 -12.87
C GLU A 61 -20.14 -1.56 -14.05
N ARG A 62 -19.14 -1.43 -14.94
CA ARG A 62 -19.25 -0.62 -16.17
C ARG A 62 -20.32 -1.17 -17.11
N LEU A 63 -20.37 -2.49 -17.27
CA LEU A 63 -21.37 -3.17 -18.11
C LEU A 63 -22.79 -3.03 -17.53
N GLU A 64 -22.93 -3.00 -16.21
CA GLU A 64 -24.22 -2.77 -15.53
C GLU A 64 -24.83 -1.41 -15.89
N LEU A 65 -24.01 -0.37 -16.02
CA LEU A 65 -24.46 0.97 -16.41
C LEU A 65 -25.00 1.03 -17.85
N MET A 66 -24.82 -0.01 -18.67
CA MET A 66 -25.29 -0.01 -20.05
C MET A 66 -26.81 -0.06 -20.17
N GLN A 67 -27.52 -0.64 -19.19
CA GLN A 67 -28.99 -0.62 -19.19
C GLN A 67 -29.54 0.82 -19.04
N PRO A 68 -29.17 1.62 -18.02
CA PRO A 68 -29.65 2.99 -17.90
C PRO A 68 -29.13 3.90 -19.03
N VAL A 69 -27.91 3.66 -19.55
CA VAL A 69 -27.41 4.40 -20.73
C VAL A 69 -28.27 4.11 -21.97
N ALA A 70 -28.61 2.83 -22.21
CA ALA A 70 -29.48 2.44 -23.30
C ALA A 70 -30.88 3.05 -23.14
N ALA A 71 -31.43 3.05 -21.92
CA ALA A 71 -32.72 3.62 -21.62
C ALA A 71 -32.78 5.13 -21.93
N TRP A 72 -31.77 5.89 -21.49
CA TRP A 72 -31.68 7.32 -21.78
C TRP A 72 -31.59 7.58 -23.29
N LYS A 73 -30.71 6.86 -23.99
CA LYS A 73 -30.54 6.99 -25.45
C LYS A 73 -31.81 6.65 -26.21
N TYR A 74 -32.50 5.59 -25.79
CA TYR A 74 -33.76 5.14 -26.39
C TYR A 74 -34.84 6.22 -26.33
N LEU A 75 -35.07 6.80 -25.14
CA LEU A 75 -36.10 7.83 -24.95
C LEU A 75 -35.77 9.15 -25.65
N HIS A 76 -34.48 9.47 -25.81
CA HIS A 76 -34.02 10.70 -26.46
C HIS A 76 -33.69 10.52 -27.96
N HIS A 77 -33.98 9.35 -28.53
CA HIS A 77 -33.69 9.01 -29.93
C HIS A 77 -32.22 9.20 -30.33
N ILE A 78 -31.30 8.97 -29.40
CA ILE A 78 -29.85 9.06 -29.63
C ILE A 78 -29.32 7.69 -30.06
N PRO A 79 -28.50 7.59 -31.13
CA PRO A 79 -27.93 6.32 -31.55
C PRO A 79 -26.97 5.74 -30.49
N VAL A 80 -26.90 4.41 -30.43
CA VAL A 80 -25.93 3.71 -29.57
C VAL A 80 -24.50 4.00 -30.02
N LEU A 81 -24.25 3.87 -31.33
CA LEU A 81 -22.96 4.13 -31.96
C LEU A 81 -22.77 5.64 -32.21
N ASP A 82 -21.67 6.17 -31.69
CA ASP A 82 -21.16 7.52 -31.98
C ASP A 82 -19.67 7.39 -32.27
N VAL A 83 -19.32 7.31 -33.56
CA VAL A 83 -17.95 7.01 -34.01
C VAL A 83 -16.95 8.06 -33.54
N SER A 84 -17.31 9.34 -33.62
CA SER A 84 -16.44 10.45 -33.23
C SER A 84 -16.18 10.43 -31.73
N ARG A 85 -17.23 10.24 -30.92
CA ARG A 85 -17.09 10.12 -29.47
C ARG A 85 -16.28 8.90 -29.07
N GLU A 86 -16.54 7.76 -29.70
CA GLU A 86 -15.83 6.51 -29.42
C GLU A 86 -14.33 6.62 -29.73
N HIS A 87 -13.98 7.22 -30.87
CA HIS A 87 -12.59 7.50 -31.20
C HIS A 87 -11.93 8.38 -30.13
N PHE A 88 -12.59 9.47 -29.72
CA PHE A 88 -12.07 10.35 -28.67
C PHE A 88 -11.85 9.62 -27.33
N LEU A 89 -12.83 8.81 -26.89
CA LEU A 89 -12.73 8.04 -25.65
C LEU A 89 -11.59 7.00 -25.71
N LEU A 90 -11.40 6.35 -26.86
CA LEU A 90 -10.33 5.40 -27.05
C LEU A 90 -8.95 6.07 -26.98
N GLU A 91 -8.75 7.18 -27.67
CA GLU A 91 -7.47 7.92 -27.63
C GLU A 91 -7.18 8.44 -26.21
N ALA A 92 -8.19 8.95 -25.50
CA ALA A 92 -8.04 9.37 -24.12
C ALA A 92 -7.64 8.22 -23.19
N ALA A 93 -8.28 7.05 -23.32
CA ALA A 93 -7.96 5.87 -22.53
C ALA A 93 -6.54 5.35 -22.83
N VAL A 94 -6.13 5.32 -24.09
CA VAL A 94 -4.76 4.90 -24.47
C VAL A 94 -3.72 5.89 -23.95
N ALA A 95 -3.96 7.19 -24.04
CA ALA A 95 -3.07 8.22 -23.48
C ALA A 95 -2.94 8.10 -21.95
N GLN A 96 -4.04 7.80 -21.26
CA GLN A 96 -4.03 7.55 -19.82
C GLN A 96 -3.22 6.29 -19.48
N ALA A 97 -3.42 5.18 -20.20
CA ALA A 97 -2.63 3.96 -20.05
C ALA A 97 -1.12 4.26 -20.21
N GLN A 98 -0.74 5.00 -21.26
CA GLN A 98 0.66 5.37 -21.49
C GLN A 98 1.23 6.22 -20.34
N THR A 99 0.44 7.14 -19.79
CA THR A 99 0.85 7.97 -18.65
C THR A 99 1.08 7.14 -17.38
N LEU A 100 0.31 6.06 -17.20
CA LEU A 100 0.50 5.07 -16.14
C LEU A 100 1.67 4.11 -16.41
N GLY A 101 2.29 4.17 -17.59
CA GLY A 101 3.29 3.21 -18.03
C GLY A 101 2.67 1.84 -18.32
N ILE A 102 1.49 1.79 -18.94
CA ILE A 102 0.84 0.56 -19.40
C ILE A 102 1.02 0.47 -20.92
N SER A 103 1.36 -0.71 -21.43
CA SER A 103 1.56 -0.99 -22.86
C SER A 103 0.35 -0.55 -23.72
N ALA A 104 0.59 0.36 -24.66
CA ALA A 104 -0.46 1.06 -25.40
C ALA A 104 -1.34 0.17 -26.29
N GLU A 105 -0.76 -0.80 -27.00
CA GLU A 105 -1.51 -1.65 -27.93
C GLU A 105 -2.46 -2.62 -27.18
N PRO A 106 -2.02 -3.44 -26.21
CA PRO A 106 -2.96 -4.25 -25.43
C PRO A 106 -3.99 -3.41 -24.66
N ALA A 107 -3.62 -2.21 -24.19
CA ALA A 107 -4.58 -1.29 -23.59
C ALA A 107 -5.65 -0.85 -24.60
N ARG A 108 -5.26 -0.48 -25.82
CA ARG A 108 -6.19 -0.14 -26.91
C ARG A 108 -7.14 -1.30 -27.21
N GLU A 109 -6.63 -2.52 -27.35
CA GLU A 109 -7.44 -3.71 -27.57
C GLU A 109 -8.45 -3.95 -26.45
N LEU A 110 -8.05 -3.74 -25.19
CA LEU A 110 -8.93 -3.89 -24.03
C LEU A 110 -10.09 -2.88 -24.09
N PHE A 111 -9.80 -1.62 -24.37
CA PHE A 111 -10.83 -0.59 -24.46
C PHE A 111 -11.73 -0.78 -25.67
N VAL A 112 -11.19 -1.19 -26.83
CA VAL A 112 -12.00 -1.57 -28.00
C VAL A 112 -12.94 -2.73 -27.66
N LEU A 113 -12.45 -3.76 -26.97
CA LEU A 113 -13.27 -4.88 -26.50
C LEU A 113 -14.38 -4.40 -25.57
N GLN A 114 -14.07 -3.60 -24.56
CA GLN A 114 -15.07 -3.05 -23.64
C GLN A 114 -16.12 -2.18 -24.34
N MET A 115 -15.71 -1.32 -25.28
CA MET A 115 -16.63 -0.48 -26.04
C MET A 115 -17.57 -1.32 -26.90
N ARG A 116 -17.06 -2.38 -27.54
CA ARG A 116 -17.89 -3.33 -28.28
C ARG A 116 -18.91 -4.02 -27.37
N LEU A 117 -18.47 -4.57 -26.23
CA LEU A 117 -19.36 -5.23 -25.27
C LEU A 117 -20.42 -4.27 -24.74
N ALA A 118 -20.04 -3.03 -24.45
CA ALA A 118 -20.94 -1.97 -24.04
C ALA A 118 -22.02 -1.65 -25.09
N ARG A 119 -21.64 -1.58 -26.38
CA ARG A 119 -22.60 -1.38 -27.48
C ARG A 119 -23.56 -2.55 -27.64
N GLU A 120 -23.03 -3.77 -27.65
CA GLU A 120 -23.84 -4.99 -27.79
C GLU A 120 -24.86 -5.12 -26.65
N MET A 121 -24.45 -4.79 -25.42
CA MET A 121 -25.34 -4.74 -24.26
C MET A 121 -26.45 -3.69 -24.42
N GLN A 122 -26.09 -2.47 -24.83
CA GLN A 122 -27.08 -1.40 -25.08
C GLN A 122 -28.09 -1.81 -26.16
N GLN A 123 -27.60 -2.40 -27.25
CA GLN A 123 -28.44 -2.83 -28.37
C GLN A 123 -29.43 -3.92 -27.94
N ARG A 124 -28.98 -4.89 -27.14
CA ARG A 124 -29.83 -5.96 -26.58
C ARG A 124 -31.00 -5.40 -25.77
N PHE A 125 -30.77 -4.42 -24.90
CA PHE A 125 -31.84 -3.80 -24.12
C PHE A 125 -32.83 -3.03 -25.01
N ILE A 126 -32.32 -2.29 -25.99
CA ILE A 126 -33.16 -1.57 -26.96
C ILE A 126 -34.04 -2.54 -27.75
N ASP A 127 -33.48 -3.64 -28.22
CA ASP A 127 -34.22 -4.65 -28.99
C ASP A 127 -35.28 -5.32 -28.11
N GLN A 128 -34.98 -5.61 -26.83
CA GLN A 128 -35.97 -6.14 -25.88
C GLN A 128 -37.15 -5.18 -25.68
N TRP A 129 -36.91 -3.88 -25.50
CA TRP A 129 -37.98 -2.88 -25.36
C TRP A 129 -38.83 -2.75 -26.63
N ARG A 130 -38.19 -2.76 -27.81
CA ARG A 130 -38.89 -2.73 -29.11
C ARG A 130 -39.77 -3.95 -29.30
N VAL A 131 -39.24 -5.15 -29.07
CA VAL A 131 -39.97 -6.42 -29.21
C VAL A 131 -41.12 -6.51 -28.21
N ALA A 132 -40.89 -6.10 -26.97
CA ALA A 132 -41.93 -6.12 -25.94
C ALA A 132 -42.97 -5.00 -26.10
N ASN A 133 -42.70 -4.00 -26.96
CA ASN A 133 -43.49 -2.77 -27.08
C ASN A 133 -43.63 -2.04 -25.72
N ILE A 134 -42.55 -1.98 -24.95
CA ILE A 134 -42.48 -1.33 -23.63
C ILE A 134 -41.41 -0.23 -23.68
N ALA A 135 -41.70 0.94 -23.12
CA ALA A 135 -40.70 1.99 -22.94
C ALA A 135 -39.94 1.80 -21.62
N PRO A 136 -38.63 2.09 -21.56
CA PRO A 136 -37.90 2.10 -20.30
C PRO A 136 -38.41 3.24 -19.40
N THR A 137 -38.48 3.01 -18.09
CA THR A 137 -38.96 4.00 -17.12
C THR A 137 -37.83 4.92 -16.65
N ALA A 138 -38.06 6.23 -16.73
CA ALA A 138 -37.33 7.31 -16.05
C ALA A 138 -35.80 7.09 -15.91
N PRO A 139 -35.03 7.15 -17.01
CA PRO A 139 -33.59 6.93 -16.95
C PRO A 139 -32.89 8.08 -16.24
N ARG A 140 -31.85 7.72 -15.48
CA ARG A 140 -30.85 8.67 -14.97
C ARG A 140 -30.26 9.49 -16.12
N ASP A 141 -29.92 10.74 -15.88
CA ASP A 141 -29.39 11.61 -16.93
C ASP A 141 -28.03 11.11 -17.44
N LEU A 142 -27.87 11.09 -18.77
CA LEU A 142 -26.65 10.58 -19.38
C LEU A 142 -25.43 11.47 -19.07
N SER A 143 -25.62 12.79 -19.03
CA SER A 143 -24.51 13.74 -18.94
C SER A 143 -24.14 14.08 -17.50
N THR A 144 -25.11 14.26 -16.62
CA THR A 144 -24.87 14.68 -15.24
C THR A 144 -24.73 13.53 -14.25
N GLU A 145 -25.21 12.32 -14.58
CA GLU A 145 -25.16 11.16 -13.66
C GLU A 145 -24.34 10.00 -14.23
N LEU A 146 -24.67 9.50 -15.41
CA LEU A 146 -24.11 8.24 -15.93
C LEU A 146 -22.68 8.39 -16.46
N ARG A 147 -22.37 9.46 -17.22
CA ARG A 147 -21.01 9.72 -17.72
C ARG A 147 -20.00 9.90 -16.58
N PRO A 148 -20.25 10.73 -15.54
CA PRO A 148 -19.35 10.82 -14.40
C PRO A 148 -19.06 9.47 -13.72
N GLN A 149 -20.07 8.61 -13.54
CA GLN A 149 -19.87 7.27 -12.97
C GLN A 149 -19.00 6.38 -13.88
N LEU A 150 -19.23 6.43 -15.20
CA LEU A 150 -18.40 5.70 -16.16
C LEU A 150 -16.96 6.21 -16.21
N ASP A 151 -16.75 7.51 -16.04
CA ASP A 151 -15.42 8.12 -16.01
C ASP A 151 -14.68 7.70 -14.72
N GLU A 152 -15.35 7.75 -13.56
CA GLU A 152 -14.81 7.28 -12.28
C GLU A 152 -14.44 5.79 -12.32
N LEU A 153 -15.34 4.93 -12.84
CA LEU A 153 -15.05 3.51 -13.03
C LEU A 153 -13.89 3.29 -14.00
N GLY A 154 -13.69 4.17 -14.98
CA GLY A 154 -12.58 4.11 -15.92
C GLY A 154 -11.24 4.36 -15.23
N VAL A 155 -11.18 5.38 -14.37
CA VAL A 155 -10.01 5.68 -13.54
C VAL A 155 -9.69 4.53 -12.60
N ARG A 156 -10.70 4.05 -11.85
CA ARG A 156 -10.54 2.91 -10.91
C ARG A 156 -10.08 1.64 -11.63
N LEU A 157 -10.62 1.38 -12.82
CA LEU A 157 -10.23 0.22 -13.63
C LEU A 157 -8.76 0.31 -14.03
N MET A 158 -8.31 1.46 -14.51
CA MET A 158 -6.91 1.66 -14.88
C MET A 158 -5.95 1.50 -13.70
N GLN A 159 -6.33 1.99 -12.52
CA GLN A 159 -5.57 1.80 -11.28
C GLN A 159 -5.49 0.32 -10.88
N ALA A 160 -6.62 -0.40 -10.91
CA ALA A 160 -6.66 -1.82 -10.61
C ALA A 160 -5.83 -2.64 -11.61
N ILE A 161 -5.93 -2.32 -12.91
CA ILE A 161 -5.08 -2.93 -13.96
C ILE A 161 -3.61 -2.69 -13.65
N TYR A 162 -3.21 -1.45 -13.36
CA TYR A 162 -1.83 -1.09 -13.04
C TYR A 162 -1.25 -1.95 -11.90
N LEU A 163 -2.02 -2.17 -10.82
CA LEU A 163 -1.62 -2.98 -9.68
C LEU A 163 -1.63 -4.50 -9.97
N ALA A 164 -2.48 -4.95 -10.89
CA ALA A 164 -2.71 -6.35 -11.22
C ALA A 164 -1.78 -6.91 -12.33
N ILE A 165 -1.09 -6.05 -13.10
CA ILE A 165 -0.23 -6.49 -14.22
C ILE A 165 0.74 -7.63 -13.87
N PRO A 166 1.42 -7.65 -12.70
CA PRO A 166 2.29 -8.78 -12.36
C PRO A 166 1.55 -10.13 -12.32
N GLU A 167 0.31 -10.15 -11.85
CA GLU A 167 -0.52 -11.37 -11.77
C GLU A 167 -1.06 -11.81 -13.13
N PHE A 168 -1.26 -10.88 -14.06
CA PHE A 168 -1.68 -11.21 -15.42
C PHE A 168 -0.67 -12.05 -16.20
N GLN A 169 0.60 -12.04 -15.77
CA GLN A 169 1.70 -12.74 -16.43
C GLN A 169 1.90 -14.18 -15.95
N ARG A 170 1.05 -14.64 -15.03
CA ARG A 170 1.09 -16.01 -14.54
C ARG A 170 0.78 -17.01 -15.65
N LYS A 171 1.46 -18.15 -15.61
CA LYS A 171 1.28 -19.21 -16.62
C LYS A 171 -0.14 -19.79 -16.64
N ASP A 172 -0.80 -19.82 -15.49
CA ASP A 172 -2.14 -20.37 -15.28
C ASP A 172 -3.23 -19.30 -15.16
N PHE A 173 -2.95 -18.06 -15.61
CA PHE A 173 -3.82 -16.89 -15.42
C PHE A 173 -5.30 -17.15 -15.78
N HIS A 174 -5.55 -17.74 -16.95
CA HIS A 174 -6.90 -18.06 -17.42
C HIS A 174 -7.64 -19.01 -16.48
N SER A 175 -7.02 -20.14 -16.13
CA SER A 175 -7.65 -21.16 -15.28
C SER A 175 -7.79 -20.69 -13.84
N TYR A 176 -6.81 -19.95 -13.32
CA TYR A 176 -6.79 -19.48 -11.94
C TYR A 176 -7.91 -18.47 -11.67
N TYR A 177 -8.12 -17.53 -12.60
CA TYR A 177 -9.09 -16.45 -12.46
C TYR A 177 -10.39 -16.67 -13.25
N ALA A 178 -10.62 -17.86 -13.80
CA ALA A 178 -11.83 -18.17 -14.58
C ALA A 178 -13.13 -17.77 -13.84
N GLY A 179 -13.19 -18.01 -12.53
CA GLY A 179 -14.34 -17.66 -11.70
C GLY A 179 -14.57 -16.15 -11.55
N SER A 180 -13.55 -15.31 -11.75
CA SER A 180 -13.67 -13.85 -11.67
C SER A 180 -14.53 -13.27 -12.80
N ALA A 181 -14.67 -13.98 -13.93
CA ALA A 181 -15.47 -13.54 -15.07
C ALA A 181 -16.94 -14.00 -15.00
N ASN A 182 -17.36 -14.73 -13.95
CA ASN A 182 -18.69 -15.32 -13.86
C ASN A 182 -19.83 -14.28 -13.88
N SER A 183 -19.66 -13.13 -13.21
CA SER A 183 -20.67 -12.06 -13.22
C SER A 183 -20.83 -11.47 -14.62
N ILE A 184 -19.72 -11.18 -15.30
CA ILE A 184 -19.69 -10.68 -16.68
C ILE A 184 -20.38 -11.67 -17.63
N ALA A 185 -20.06 -12.96 -17.51
CA ALA A 185 -20.71 -14.02 -18.29
C ALA A 185 -22.23 -14.10 -18.01
N GLY A 186 -22.63 -13.95 -16.74
CA GLY A 186 -24.04 -13.88 -16.32
C GLY A 186 -24.83 -12.74 -16.95
N ARG A 187 -24.17 -11.66 -17.41
CA ARG A 187 -24.80 -10.58 -18.18
C ARG A 187 -24.94 -10.89 -19.68
N GLY A 188 -24.71 -12.14 -20.08
CA GLY A 188 -24.82 -12.59 -21.47
C GLY A 188 -23.63 -12.18 -22.34
N VAL A 189 -22.44 -12.01 -21.74
CA VAL A 189 -21.18 -11.94 -22.50
C VAL A 189 -20.76 -13.36 -22.85
N VAL A 190 -20.54 -13.63 -24.13
CA VAL A 190 -20.27 -14.99 -24.62
C VAL A 190 -18.85 -15.45 -24.32
N GLY A 191 -18.64 -16.78 -24.22
CA GLY A 191 -17.36 -17.36 -23.83
C GLY A 191 -16.15 -16.93 -24.67
N ARG A 192 -16.34 -16.70 -25.98
CA ARG A 192 -15.27 -16.17 -26.86
C ARG A 192 -14.78 -14.79 -26.41
N ASP A 193 -15.68 -13.94 -25.92
CA ASP A 193 -15.38 -12.57 -25.51
C ASP A 193 -14.78 -12.54 -24.11
N ILE A 194 -15.20 -13.47 -23.23
CA ILE A 194 -14.53 -13.72 -21.96
C ILE A 194 -13.08 -14.17 -22.20
N SER A 195 -12.86 -15.12 -23.12
CA SER A 195 -11.49 -15.54 -23.49
C SER A 195 -10.67 -14.35 -23.99
N ALA A 196 -11.22 -13.56 -24.91
CA ALA A 196 -10.54 -12.37 -25.43
C ALA A 196 -10.18 -11.36 -24.33
N LEU A 197 -11.01 -11.21 -23.28
CA LEU A 197 -10.70 -10.38 -22.13
C LEU A 197 -9.46 -10.90 -21.38
N PHE A 198 -9.40 -12.19 -21.08
CA PHE A 198 -8.21 -12.80 -20.46
C PHE A 198 -6.97 -12.69 -21.35
N ASP A 199 -7.10 -12.93 -22.66
CA ASP A 199 -6.01 -12.87 -23.65
C ASP A 199 -5.40 -11.47 -23.76
N VAL A 200 -6.23 -10.42 -23.67
CA VAL A 200 -5.75 -9.04 -23.68
C VAL A 200 -5.10 -8.66 -22.35
N LEU A 201 -5.72 -9.01 -21.22
CA LEU A 201 -5.16 -8.73 -19.89
C LEU A 201 -3.78 -9.39 -19.71
N SER A 202 -3.61 -10.64 -20.16
CA SER A 202 -2.34 -11.38 -20.07
C SER A 202 -1.22 -10.80 -20.93
N ARG A 203 -1.53 -9.93 -21.89
CA ARG A 203 -0.55 -9.21 -22.73
C ARG A 203 -0.18 -7.82 -22.21
N LEU A 204 -0.90 -7.28 -21.23
CA LEU A 204 -0.55 -5.99 -20.63
C LEU A 204 0.81 -6.04 -19.94
N ARG A 205 1.65 -5.04 -20.22
CA ARG A 205 2.98 -4.89 -19.62
C ARG A 205 3.14 -3.49 -19.04
N LEU A 206 3.97 -3.38 -18.00
CA LEU A 206 4.47 -2.09 -17.56
C LEU A 206 5.56 -1.63 -18.51
N THR A 207 5.45 -0.40 -19.01
CA THR A 207 6.46 0.28 -19.80
C THR A 207 7.20 1.30 -18.94
N PRO A 208 8.51 1.54 -19.17
CA PRO A 208 9.26 2.53 -18.42
C PRO A 208 8.69 3.94 -18.62
N VAL A 209 8.31 4.57 -17.52
CA VAL A 209 7.97 6.00 -17.42
C VAL A 209 8.57 6.56 -16.12
N PRO A 210 8.85 7.87 -16.03
CA PRO A 210 9.30 8.49 -14.79
C PRO A 210 8.35 8.16 -13.63
N ALA A 211 8.90 7.76 -12.48
CA ALA A 211 8.14 7.30 -11.34
C ALA A 211 7.19 8.39 -10.81
N LEU A 212 7.64 9.65 -10.75
CA LEU A 212 6.80 10.75 -10.29
C LEU A 212 5.59 10.98 -11.21
N GLN A 213 5.78 10.87 -12.53
CA GLN A 213 4.69 10.98 -13.50
C GLN A 213 3.66 9.86 -13.27
N ARG A 214 4.13 8.63 -13.08
CA ARG A 214 3.28 7.47 -12.82
C ARG A 214 2.52 7.59 -11.50
N ILE A 215 3.17 8.05 -10.42
CA ILE A 215 2.52 8.32 -9.14
C ILE A 215 1.42 9.36 -9.30
N ALA A 216 1.70 10.47 -9.98
CA ALA A 216 0.72 11.54 -10.21
C ALA A 216 -0.49 11.07 -11.03
N ALA A 217 -0.28 10.20 -12.03
CA ALA A 217 -1.33 9.69 -12.88
C ALA A 217 -2.15 8.56 -12.23
N SER A 218 -1.49 7.66 -11.50
CA SER A 218 -2.14 6.53 -10.82
C SER A 218 -2.76 6.92 -9.49
N LYS A 219 -2.34 8.03 -8.88
CA LYS A 219 -2.64 8.38 -7.48
C LYS A 219 -2.24 7.26 -6.52
N ILE A 220 -1.22 6.47 -6.87
CA ILE A 220 -0.72 5.35 -6.10
C ILE A 220 0.79 5.51 -5.92
N LEU A 221 1.26 5.30 -4.69
CA LEU A 221 2.67 5.17 -4.35
C LEU A 221 2.95 3.72 -3.92
N ARG A 222 3.65 2.95 -4.75
CA ARG A 222 4.01 1.56 -4.43
C ARG A 222 5.28 1.55 -3.56
N ILE A 223 5.20 0.91 -2.41
CA ILE A 223 6.24 0.97 -1.38
C ILE A 223 6.72 -0.45 -1.06
N GLY A 224 7.96 -0.76 -1.40
CA GLY A 224 8.60 -2.01 -1.02
C GLY A 224 8.95 -2.03 0.47
N THR A 225 8.61 -3.09 1.18
CA THR A 225 9.12 -3.35 2.54
C THR A 225 9.15 -4.84 2.86
N THR A 226 10.06 -5.24 3.75
CA THR A 226 10.16 -6.61 4.26
C THR A 226 9.14 -6.89 5.36
N GLY A 227 8.77 -5.86 6.14
CA GLY A 227 7.88 -6.00 7.29
C GLY A 227 8.46 -6.89 8.39
N ASP A 228 9.78 -6.97 8.54
CA ASP A 228 10.45 -7.86 9.49
C ASP A 228 11.58 -7.20 10.29
N TYR A 229 11.67 -5.87 10.26
CA TYR A 229 12.75 -5.11 10.86
C TYR A 229 12.25 -3.94 11.74
N ALA A 230 11.86 -4.27 12.97
CA ALA A 230 11.51 -3.26 13.96
C ALA A 230 12.77 -2.47 14.41
N PRO A 231 12.65 -1.16 14.70
CA PRO A 231 11.42 -0.37 14.83
C PRO A 231 10.96 0.28 13.50
N PHE A 232 11.63 0.00 12.38
CA PHE A 232 11.34 0.64 11.09
C PHE A 232 10.06 0.11 10.46
N THR A 233 9.98 -1.21 10.27
CA THR A 233 8.85 -1.89 9.62
C THR A 233 8.62 -3.25 10.25
N MET A 234 7.43 -3.51 10.75
CA MET A 234 7.02 -4.81 11.29
C MET A 234 5.65 -5.16 10.73
N GLU A 235 5.47 -6.42 10.35
CA GLU A 235 4.16 -6.97 10.02
C GLU A 235 3.70 -7.93 11.13
N SER A 236 2.46 -7.81 11.56
CA SER A 236 1.86 -8.72 12.50
C SER A 236 0.39 -8.90 12.19
N ARG A 237 -0.01 -10.15 11.89
CA ARG A 237 -1.40 -10.52 11.59
C ARG A 237 -1.98 -9.69 10.43
N GLY A 238 -1.19 -9.44 9.39
CA GLY A 238 -1.57 -8.67 8.21
C GLY A 238 -1.43 -7.16 8.36
N VAL A 239 -1.04 -6.66 9.55
CA VAL A 239 -0.93 -5.22 9.82
C VAL A 239 0.54 -4.80 9.82
N LEU A 240 0.85 -3.77 9.04
CA LEU A 240 2.15 -3.10 8.96
C LEU A 240 2.22 -1.93 9.94
N THR A 241 3.28 -1.89 10.74
CA THR A 241 3.59 -0.86 11.72
C THR A 241 5.06 -0.48 11.65
N GLY A 242 5.42 0.65 12.28
CA GLY A 242 6.80 1.10 12.43
C GLY A 242 7.03 2.53 11.95
N ALA A 243 8.23 3.03 12.25
CA ALA A 243 8.60 4.42 11.98
C ALA A 243 8.57 4.76 10.49
N ASP A 244 9.10 3.86 9.66
CA ASP A 244 9.15 4.07 8.21
C ASP A 244 7.75 3.96 7.60
N ILE A 245 6.91 3.03 8.07
CA ILE A 245 5.50 2.90 7.63
C ILE A 245 4.76 4.22 7.87
N ALA A 246 4.85 4.77 9.08
CA ALA A 246 4.20 6.02 9.44
C ALA A 246 4.78 7.22 8.66
N ALA A 247 6.08 7.20 8.35
CA ALA A 247 6.72 8.24 7.54
C ALA A 247 6.21 8.21 6.10
N VAL A 248 6.20 7.04 5.44
CA VAL A 248 5.78 6.96 4.03
C VAL A 248 4.29 7.17 3.81
N ILE A 249 3.43 6.91 4.81
CA ILE A 249 2.03 7.32 4.74
C ILE A 249 1.92 8.85 4.64
N SER A 250 2.75 9.59 5.40
CA SER A 250 2.83 11.05 5.29
C SER A 250 3.42 11.50 3.96
N LEU A 251 4.39 10.76 3.40
CA LEU A 251 4.94 11.04 2.06
C LEU A 251 3.88 10.81 0.97
N ALA A 252 3.10 9.73 1.05
CA ALA A 252 2.03 9.43 0.10
C ALA A 252 0.99 10.56 0.08
N ALA A 253 0.58 11.04 1.27
CA ALA A 253 -0.29 12.21 1.38
C ALA A 253 0.34 13.49 0.78
N PHE A 254 1.65 13.73 1.01
CA PHE A 254 2.38 14.85 0.40
C PHE A 254 2.43 14.77 -1.13
N LEU A 255 2.42 13.56 -1.70
CA LEU A 255 2.41 13.31 -3.13
C LEU A 255 0.99 13.22 -3.74
N ASP A 256 -0.06 13.41 -2.94
CA ASP A 256 -1.46 13.21 -3.34
C ASP A 256 -1.68 11.81 -3.95
N ALA A 257 -1.20 10.79 -3.23
CA ALA A 257 -1.26 9.39 -3.63
C ALA A 257 -1.63 8.47 -2.44
N GLU A 258 -2.23 7.33 -2.77
CA GLU A 258 -2.53 6.25 -1.84
C GLU A 258 -1.31 5.31 -1.69
N PRO A 259 -0.86 5.01 -0.45
CA PRO A 259 0.25 4.09 -0.24
C PRO A 259 -0.18 2.64 -0.46
N GLN A 260 0.55 1.92 -1.31
CA GLN A 260 0.33 0.49 -1.58
C GLN A 260 1.60 -0.29 -1.24
N PHE A 261 1.55 -1.11 -0.19
CA PHE A 261 2.74 -1.80 0.32
C PHE A 261 2.98 -3.12 -0.40
N VAL A 262 4.14 -3.26 -1.02
CA VAL A 262 4.56 -4.44 -1.78
C VAL A 262 5.56 -5.23 -0.94
N ARG A 263 5.28 -6.51 -0.72
CA ARG A 263 6.18 -7.39 0.03
C ARG A 263 7.43 -7.70 -0.79
N THR A 264 8.59 -7.51 -0.15
CA THR A 264 9.91 -7.93 -0.62
C THR A 264 10.63 -8.68 0.51
N THR A 265 11.82 -9.20 0.25
CA THR A 265 12.72 -9.75 1.28
C THR A 265 14.09 -9.09 1.18
N TRP A 266 14.95 -9.25 2.18
CA TRP A 266 16.34 -8.76 2.09
C TRP A 266 17.11 -9.36 0.90
N PRO A 267 17.06 -10.69 0.65
CA PRO A 267 17.69 -11.27 -0.53
C PRO A 267 17.12 -10.78 -1.86
N THR A 268 15.80 -10.53 -1.95
CA THR A 268 15.14 -10.16 -3.22
C THR A 268 15.04 -8.65 -3.45
N LEU A 269 15.30 -7.81 -2.44
CA LEU A 269 15.08 -6.36 -2.48
C LEU A 269 15.59 -5.68 -3.75
N MET A 270 16.83 -5.97 -4.14
CA MET A 270 17.43 -5.31 -5.30
C MET A 270 16.91 -5.87 -6.64
N ALA A 271 16.60 -7.17 -6.69
CA ALA A 271 15.96 -7.76 -7.86
C ALA A 271 14.53 -7.20 -8.04
N ASP A 272 13.76 -7.16 -6.96
CA ASP A 272 12.40 -6.61 -6.93
C ASP A 272 12.38 -5.11 -7.31
N TYR A 273 13.42 -4.35 -6.90
CA TYR A 273 13.64 -2.97 -7.33
C TYR A 273 13.89 -2.87 -8.85
N GLN A 274 14.79 -3.71 -9.39
CA GLN A 274 15.13 -3.71 -10.82
C GLN A 274 13.93 -4.14 -11.69
N ASP A 275 13.10 -5.03 -11.18
CA ASP A 275 11.84 -5.46 -11.80
C ASP A 275 10.73 -4.41 -11.67
N ASN A 276 11.03 -3.22 -11.12
CA ASN A 276 10.11 -2.10 -10.97
C ASN A 276 8.84 -2.47 -10.19
N ARG A 277 8.96 -3.35 -9.17
CA ARG A 277 7.82 -3.78 -8.35
C ARG A 277 7.28 -2.68 -7.43
N PHE A 278 8.11 -1.70 -7.09
CA PHE A 278 7.75 -0.55 -6.25
C PHE A 278 8.45 0.74 -6.72
N ASP A 279 7.90 1.90 -6.33
CA ASP A 279 8.44 3.22 -6.68
C ASP A 279 9.55 3.66 -5.70
N LEU A 280 9.45 3.19 -4.46
CA LEU A 280 10.48 3.31 -3.43
C LEU A 280 10.43 2.10 -2.49
N ALA A 281 11.48 1.88 -1.70
CA ALA A 281 11.50 0.89 -0.63
C ALA A 281 11.99 1.49 0.70
N ILE A 282 11.47 0.91 1.78
CA ILE A 282 11.70 1.30 3.17
C ILE A 282 11.97 0.09 4.06
N GLY A 283 12.35 0.34 5.31
CA GLY A 283 12.63 -0.69 6.31
C GLY A 283 14.05 -0.58 6.84
N GLY A 284 14.54 0.61 7.16
CA GLY A 284 15.91 0.78 7.68
C GLY A 284 16.98 0.34 6.68
N ILE A 285 16.82 0.69 5.40
CA ILE A 285 17.72 0.29 4.32
C ILE A 285 19.03 1.10 4.42
N SER A 286 20.15 0.40 4.66
CA SER A 286 21.47 1.03 4.63
C SER A 286 21.89 1.45 3.22
N ILE A 287 22.45 2.66 3.11
CA ILE A 287 23.15 3.13 1.92
C ILE A 287 24.44 2.31 1.78
N THR A 288 24.67 1.75 0.59
CA THR A 288 25.90 0.99 0.27
C THR A 288 26.26 1.24 -1.19
N ASP A 289 27.54 1.18 -1.54
CA ASP A 289 28.00 1.38 -2.93
C ASP A 289 27.33 0.41 -3.90
N ALA A 290 27.17 -0.86 -3.51
CA ALA A 290 26.49 -1.86 -4.31
C ALA A 290 25.02 -1.50 -4.61
N ARG A 291 24.30 -0.94 -3.64
CA ARG A 291 22.91 -0.48 -3.84
C ARG A 291 22.85 0.82 -4.63
N THR A 292 23.76 1.76 -4.37
CA THR A 292 23.84 3.04 -5.10
C THR A 292 24.22 2.85 -6.57
N ALA A 293 24.98 1.80 -6.89
CA ALA A 293 25.28 1.42 -8.27
C ALA A 293 24.03 1.02 -9.07
N ILE A 294 22.97 0.54 -8.40
CA ILE A 294 21.72 0.06 -9.03
C ILE A 294 20.59 1.09 -8.88
N GLY A 295 20.38 1.63 -7.68
CA GLY A 295 19.28 2.53 -7.35
C GLY A 295 19.70 3.96 -7.05
N ALA A 296 18.80 4.72 -6.43
CA ALA A 296 19.07 6.03 -5.85
C ALA A 296 18.60 6.02 -4.38
N PHE A 297 19.10 6.93 -3.57
CA PHE A 297 18.68 7.08 -2.18
C PHE A 297 18.20 8.50 -1.89
N SER A 298 17.29 8.63 -0.93
CA SER A 298 17.03 9.92 -0.30
C SER A 298 18.25 10.40 0.51
N ILE A 299 18.18 11.62 1.03
CA ILE A 299 19.02 12.01 2.17
C ILE A 299 18.87 11.01 3.33
N PRO A 300 19.92 10.78 4.13
CA PRO A 300 19.84 9.87 5.27
C PRO A 300 18.94 10.44 6.37
N TYR A 301 18.08 9.59 6.93
CA TYR A 301 17.15 9.96 8.01
C TYR A 301 17.57 9.39 9.38
N HIS A 302 18.47 8.41 9.40
CA HIS A 302 19.02 7.83 10.61
C HIS A 302 20.49 7.51 10.40
N ARG A 303 21.33 8.02 11.30
CA ARG A 303 22.77 7.68 11.36
C ARG A 303 22.94 6.62 12.42
N GLY A 304 23.63 5.54 12.07
CA GLY A 304 23.89 4.43 12.96
C GLY A 304 25.00 3.55 12.41
N GLY A 305 25.15 2.36 12.96
CA GLY A 305 26.17 1.43 12.49
C GLY A 305 26.17 0.08 13.19
N LYS A 306 27.10 -0.79 12.80
CA LYS A 306 27.17 -2.15 13.33
C LYS A 306 27.78 -2.19 14.72
N THR A 307 27.13 -2.90 15.64
CA THR A 307 27.63 -3.20 16.99
C THR A 307 27.18 -4.61 17.40
N SER A 308 27.73 -5.14 18.50
CA SER A 308 27.47 -6.49 18.96
C SER A 308 26.39 -6.54 20.05
N ILE A 309 25.48 -7.50 19.91
CA ILE A 309 24.53 -7.91 20.94
C ILE A 309 24.82 -9.34 21.38
N VAL A 310 24.80 -9.55 22.68
CA VAL A 310 25.18 -10.80 23.35
C VAL A 310 24.24 -11.08 24.51
N ARG A 311 24.42 -12.22 25.17
CA ARG A 311 23.81 -12.45 26.48
C ARG A 311 24.48 -11.56 27.53
N CYS A 312 23.69 -10.95 28.40
CA CYS A 312 24.22 -10.22 29.55
C CYS A 312 25.14 -11.10 30.41
N GLY A 313 26.22 -10.51 30.93
CA GLY A 313 27.28 -11.19 31.66
C GLY A 313 28.35 -11.85 30.77
N THR A 314 28.26 -11.71 29.44
CA THR A 314 29.27 -12.21 28.49
C THR A 314 29.93 -11.13 27.63
N GLU A 315 29.62 -9.86 27.90
CA GLU A 315 30.02 -8.68 27.13
C GLU A 315 31.53 -8.61 26.91
N ALA A 316 32.33 -8.82 27.96
CA ALA A 316 33.79 -8.76 27.92
C ALA A 316 34.46 -9.82 27.01
N ARG A 317 33.71 -10.79 26.48
CA ARG A 317 34.21 -11.78 25.51
C ARG A 317 33.99 -11.34 24.06
N PHE A 318 33.26 -10.26 23.83
CA PHE A 318 32.78 -9.83 22.51
C PHE A 318 32.79 -8.30 22.37
N ASP A 319 33.70 -7.62 23.07
CA ASP A 319 33.83 -6.16 23.10
C ASP A 319 34.55 -5.64 21.83
N SER A 320 35.26 -6.51 21.10
CA SER A 320 35.92 -6.15 19.84
C SER A 320 35.76 -7.20 18.74
N LEU A 321 35.95 -6.78 17.47
CA LEU A 321 35.95 -7.71 16.33
C LEU A 321 37.01 -8.80 16.45
N LYS A 322 38.17 -8.50 17.06
CA LYS A 322 39.23 -9.48 17.29
C LYS A 322 38.76 -10.61 18.21
N GLU A 323 38.01 -10.28 19.25
CA GLU A 323 37.45 -11.25 20.18
C GLU A 323 36.32 -12.06 19.56
N ILE A 324 35.47 -11.41 18.76
CA ILE A 324 34.39 -12.09 18.02
C ILE A 324 34.96 -13.03 16.94
N ASN A 325 36.06 -12.66 16.30
CA ASN A 325 36.68 -13.40 15.20
C ASN A 325 37.59 -14.56 15.67
N GLN A 326 37.11 -15.39 16.59
CA GLN A 326 37.81 -16.56 17.11
C GLN A 326 37.09 -17.84 16.73
N ALA A 327 37.85 -18.90 16.43
CA ALA A 327 37.30 -20.21 16.14
C ALA A 327 36.43 -20.71 17.30
N GLY A 328 35.28 -21.32 16.97
CA GLY A 328 34.34 -21.85 17.95
C GLY A 328 33.31 -20.83 18.48
N ILE A 329 33.43 -19.55 18.16
CA ILE A 329 32.37 -18.57 18.44
C ILE A 329 31.21 -18.76 17.46
N ARG A 330 30.00 -18.86 18.01
CA ARG A 330 28.75 -19.04 17.24
C ARG A 330 28.15 -17.68 16.91
N VAL A 331 28.64 -17.08 15.82
CA VAL A 331 28.10 -15.83 15.27
C VAL A 331 26.84 -16.14 14.48
N ILE A 332 25.70 -15.61 14.94
CA ILE A 332 24.41 -15.74 14.23
C ILE A 332 24.12 -14.50 13.40
N VAL A 333 23.50 -14.68 12.23
CA VAL A 333 23.20 -13.59 11.32
C VAL A 333 21.99 -13.89 10.42
N ASN A 334 21.25 -12.85 10.06
CA ASN A 334 20.18 -12.94 9.07
C ASN A 334 20.72 -12.88 7.64
N PRO A 335 20.20 -13.70 6.70
CA PRO A 335 20.75 -13.83 5.35
C PRO A 335 20.38 -12.68 4.40
N GLY A 336 21.24 -12.44 3.40
CA GLY A 336 21.02 -11.55 2.25
C GLY A 336 21.18 -10.05 2.51
N GLY A 337 21.42 -9.66 3.77
CA GLY A 337 21.54 -8.26 4.19
C GLY A 337 22.97 -7.76 4.38
N THR A 338 23.08 -6.56 4.96
CA THR A 338 24.38 -5.97 5.31
C THR A 338 25.03 -6.63 6.53
N ASN A 339 24.24 -7.29 7.40
CA ASN A 339 24.77 -8.04 8.54
C ASN A 339 25.59 -9.26 8.08
N GLU A 340 25.03 -10.09 7.20
CA GLU A 340 25.75 -11.26 6.66
C GLU A 340 27.02 -10.83 5.93
N ARG A 341 26.92 -9.80 5.09
CA ARG A 341 28.08 -9.23 4.38
C ARG A 341 29.17 -8.79 5.36
N PHE A 342 28.80 -8.05 6.41
CA PHE A 342 29.75 -7.63 7.44
C PHE A 342 30.46 -8.83 8.08
N VAL A 343 29.72 -9.87 8.48
CA VAL A 343 30.32 -11.08 9.06
C VAL A 343 31.29 -11.72 8.08
N ARG A 344 30.93 -11.83 6.80
CA ARG A 344 31.79 -12.43 5.77
C ARG A 344 33.05 -11.62 5.47
N ASP A 345 32.96 -10.30 5.51
CA ASP A 345 34.06 -9.39 5.15
C ASP A 345 35.06 -9.17 6.30
N TYR A 346 34.66 -9.37 7.56
CA TYR A 346 35.47 -9.05 8.74
C TYR A 346 35.75 -10.23 9.68
N LEU A 347 34.91 -11.27 9.70
CA LEU A 347 34.99 -12.38 10.65
C LEU A 347 35.39 -13.69 9.95
N HIS A 348 36.63 -13.76 9.43
CA HIS A 348 37.09 -14.88 8.61
C HIS A 348 37.34 -16.21 9.36
N ASN A 349 37.42 -16.19 10.69
CA ASN A 349 37.70 -17.38 11.52
C ASN A 349 36.42 -18.03 12.08
N VAL A 350 35.24 -17.49 11.75
CA VAL A 350 33.94 -18.05 12.17
C VAL A 350 33.18 -18.55 10.95
N GLN A 351 32.30 -19.53 11.16
CA GLN A 351 31.29 -19.90 10.18
C GLN A 351 29.95 -19.32 10.66
N PRO A 352 29.32 -18.40 9.91
CA PRO A 352 28.08 -17.77 10.34
C PRO A 352 26.94 -18.78 10.41
N ILE A 353 26.17 -18.74 11.49
CA ILE A 353 24.89 -19.43 11.63
C ILE A 353 23.84 -18.56 10.95
N LEU A 354 23.34 -18.99 9.80
CA LEU A 354 22.28 -18.28 9.08
C LEU A 354 20.92 -18.59 9.72
N HIS A 355 20.21 -17.54 10.15
CA HIS A 355 18.87 -17.65 10.73
C HIS A 355 17.89 -16.80 9.92
N THR A 356 16.89 -17.44 9.33
CA THR A 356 16.02 -16.80 8.33
C THR A 356 14.92 -15.92 8.91
N ASP A 357 14.53 -16.14 10.17
CA ASP A 357 13.44 -15.39 10.80
C ASP A 357 13.98 -14.31 11.77
N ASN A 358 14.00 -13.06 11.30
CA ASN A 358 14.44 -11.91 12.09
C ASN A 358 13.65 -11.72 13.40
N ARG A 359 12.45 -12.29 13.52
CA ARG A 359 11.62 -12.19 14.73
C ARG A 359 12.12 -13.09 15.87
N THR A 360 12.86 -14.14 15.56
CA THR A 360 13.29 -15.17 16.52
C THR A 360 14.80 -15.24 16.71
N ILE A 361 15.59 -14.57 15.86
CA ILE A 361 17.07 -14.62 15.87
C ILE A 361 17.69 -14.25 17.22
N PHE A 362 17.13 -13.28 17.94
CA PHE A 362 17.65 -12.83 19.24
C PHE A 362 17.41 -13.84 20.37
N GLU A 363 16.35 -14.67 20.26
CA GLU A 363 16.09 -15.75 21.23
C GLU A 363 17.20 -16.80 21.21
N GLU A 364 17.84 -17.04 20.05
CA GLU A 364 18.97 -17.95 19.92
C GLU A 364 20.16 -17.50 20.78
N ILE A 365 20.41 -16.18 20.84
CA ILE A 365 21.43 -15.59 21.71
C ILE A 365 20.99 -15.67 23.17
N ALA A 366 19.73 -15.29 23.45
CA ALA A 366 19.18 -15.25 24.81
C ALA A 366 19.11 -16.65 25.47
N THR A 367 18.96 -17.71 24.68
CA THR A 367 18.92 -19.12 25.14
C THR A 367 20.25 -19.85 24.99
N GLY A 368 21.19 -19.27 24.25
CA GLY A 368 22.60 -19.70 24.23
C GLY A 368 22.86 -20.75 23.19
N ARG A 369 22.01 -20.80 22.17
CA ARG A 369 22.22 -21.54 20.92
C ARG A 369 23.17 -20.77 19.98
N ALA A 370 23.23 -19.44 20.11
CA ALA A 370 24.26 -18.58 19.54
C ALA A 370 24.96 -17.74 20.63
N ASP A 371 26.12 -17.17 20.31
CA ASP A 371 26.93 -16.39 21.24
C ASP A 371 26.77 -14.88 21.02
N VAL A 372 26.79 -14.44 19.76
CA VAL A 372 26.82 -13.02 19.40
C VAL A 372 26.18 -12.81 18.02
N MET A 373 25.54 -11.65 17.85
CA MET A 373 25.17 -11.11 16.55
C MET A 373 25.76 -9.71 16.41
N VAL A 374 26.32 -9.41 15.24
CA VAL A 374 26.74 -8.04 14.87
C VAL A 374 25.69 -7.46 13.93
N THR A 375 24.96 -6.45 14.40
CA THR A 375 23.84 -5.83 13.69
C THR A 375 23.79 -4.32 13.94
N ASP A 376 22.80 -3.62 13.38
CA ASP A 376 22.66 -2.18 13.59
C ASP A 376 22.37 -1.83 15.05
N ASP A 377 23.03 -0.80 15.55
CA ASP A 377 22.88 -0.21 16.87
C ASP A 377 21.43 0.05 17.28
N VAL A 378 20.61 0.60 16.38
CA VAL A 378 19.18 0.83 16.62
C VAL A 378 18.41 -0.47 16.90
N GLU A 379 18.82 -1.59 16.29
CA GLU A 379 18.24 -2.90 16.56
C GLU A 379 18.72 -3.42 17.91
N VAL A 380 20.02 -3.28 18.21
CA VAL A 380 20.58 -3.67 19.52
C VAL A 380 19.90 -2.92 20.65
N ASP A 381 19.71 -1.61 20.52
CA ASP A 381 19.05 -0.79 21.54
C ASP A 381 17.60 -1.20 21.75
N LEU A 382 16.89 -1.57 20.69
CA LEU A 382 15.52 -2.08 20.78
C LEU A 382 15.48 -3.46 21.47
N GLN A 383 16.36 -4.39 21.08
CA GLN A 383 16.32 -5.76 21.60
C GLN A 383 16.74 -5.83 23.07
N THR A 384 17.73 -5.04 23.48
CA THR A 384 18.16 -4.95 24.89
C THR A 384 17.09 -4.34 25.79
N GLN A 385 16.22 -3.46 25.27
CA GLN A 385 15.03 -2.98 26.00
C GLN A 385 13.93 -4.04 26.09
N ARG A 386 13.81 -4.91 25.09
CA ARG A 386 12.77 -5.93 24.99
C ARG A 386 13.05 -7.18 25.80
N ASP A 387 14.31 -7.56 25.92
CA ASP A 387 14.74 -8.79 26.59
C ASP A 387 15.92 -8.49 27.52
N SER A 388 15.66 -8.54 28.83
CA SER A 388 16.67 -8.28 29.86
C SER A 388 17.79 -9.31 29.92
N ARG A 389 17.71 -10.41 29.15
CA ARG A 389 18.80 -11.39 29.01
C ARG A 389 19.86 -10.94 28.01
N LEU A 390 19.56 -9.93 27.18
CA LEU A 390 20.43 -9.44 26.11
C LEU A 390 21.06 -8.10 26.47
N CYS A 391 22.34 -7.96 26.17
CA CYS A 391 23.12 -6.76 26.42
C CYS A 391 23.94 -6.39 25.18
N ARG A 392 24.11 -5.09 24.98
CA ARG A 392 25.09 -4.56 24.03
C ARG A 392 26.49 -4.86 24.57
N ALA A 393 27.34 -5.51 23.78
CA ALA A 393 28.65 -5.94 24.29
C ALA A 393 29.65 -4.78 24.34
N THR A 394 29.52 -3.79 23.44
CA THR A 394 30.45 -2.67 23.31
C THR A 394 29.76 -1.36 22.99
N ALA A 395 30.35 -0.24 23.42
CA ALA A 395 29.97 1.10 22.96
C ALA A 395 30.48 1.40 21.54
N GLU A 396 31.43 0.60 21.03
CA GLU A 396 31.99 0.77 19.70
C GLU A 396 30.96 0.50 18.59
N VAL A 397 31.08 1.29 17.52
CA VAL A 397 30.40 1.07 16.25
C VAL A 397 31.46 0.65 15.24
N PHE A 398 31.45 -0.63 14.87
CA PHE A 398 32.47 -1.25 14.00
C PHE A 398 32.43 -0.75 12.56
N ALA A 399 31.25 -0.36 12.08
CA ALA A 399 31.07 0.20 10.74
C ALA A 399 29.85 1.12 10.69
N GLN A 400 30.01 2.32 10.15
CA GLN A 400 28.91 3.26 9.96
C GLN A 400 27.99 2.82 8.81
N ASN A 401 26.68 2.89 9.02
CA ASN A 401 25.65 2.47 8.07
C ASN A 401 24.40 3.36 8.17
N ASP A 402 24.44 4.51 7.52
CA ASP A 402 23.31 5.44 7.46
C ASP A 402 22.11 4.83 6.72
N LYS A 403 20.90 5.15 7.19
CA LYS A 403 19.62 4.65 6.64
C LYS A 403 18.95 5.72 5.79
N ALA A 404 18.43 5.30 4.63
CA ALA A 404 17.70 6.14 3.70
C ALA A 404 16.61 5.35 2.97
N LEU A 405 15.71 6.07 2.30
CA LEU A 405 14.72 5.48 1.40
C LEU A 405 15.43 5.07 0.10
N LEU A 406 15.23 3.83 -0.37
CA LEU A 406 15.67 3.41 -1.69
C LEU A 406 14.65 3.91 -2.72
N LEU A 407 15.06 4.71 -3.70
CA LEU A 407 14.19 5.41 -4.64
C LEU A 407 14.42 4.94 -6.07
N ALA A 408 13.37 4.96 -6.90
CA ALA A 408 13.51 4.91 -8.34
C ALA A 408 14.46 6.02 -8.84
N ARG A 409 15.22 5.76 -9.91
CA ARG A 409 16.12 6.75 -10.55
C ARG A 409 15.35 7.81 -11.34
N ASP A 410 14.51 8.56 -10.65
CA ASP A 410 13.77 9.70 -11.15
C ASP A 410 14.21 10.95 -10.37
N PRO A 411 15.03 11.85 -10.96
CA PRO A 411 15.53 13.04 -10.28
C PRO A 411 14.44 13.94 -9.69
N LYS A 412 13.26 14.00 -10.31
CA LYS A 412 12.15 14.81 -9.81
C LYS A 412 11.48 14.17 -8.60
N LEU A 413 11.37 12.84 -8.58
CA LEU A 413 10.89 12.11 -7.41
C LEU A 413 11.87 12.28 -6.25
N ILE A 414 13.17 12.07 -6.50
CA ILE A 414 14.23 12.20 -5.50
C ILE A 414 14.19 13.59 -4.85
N ALA A 415 14.20 14.65 -5.66
CA ALA A 415 14.14 16.01 -5.14
C ALA A 415 12.87 16.29 -4.30
N LYS A 416 11.70 15.75 -4.69
CA LYS A 416 10.46 15.89 -3.92
C LYS A 416 10.53 15.13 -2.59
N VAL A 417 11.05 13.91 -2.60
CA VAL A 417 11.22 13.09 -1.41
C VAL A 417 12.21 13.73 -0.45
N ASP A 418 13.34 14.23 -0.95
CA ASP A 418 14.35 14.91 -0.13
C ASP A 418 13.81 16.18 0.50
N ALA A 419 13.06 17.01 -0.26
CA ALA A 419 12.44 18.20 0.29
C ALA A 419 11.43 17.88 1.41
N TRP A 420 10.61 16.85 1.22
CA TRP A 420 9.68 16.36 2.25
C TRP A 420 10.44 15.83 3.47
N LEU A 421 11.46 14.99 3.25
CA LEU A 421 12.21 14.35 4.33
C LEU A 421 12.99 15.38 5.16
N SER A 422 13.61 16.38 4.53
CA SER A 422 14.26 17.49 5.23
C SER A 422 13.29 18.19 6.18
N ALA A 423 12.08 18.53 5.73
CA ALA A 423 11.07 19.15 6.57
C ALA A 423 10.61 18.25 7.74
N GLU A 424 10.50 16.94 7.51
CA GLU A 424 10.14 15.97 8.55
C GLU A 424 11.26 15.77 9.59
N LEU A 425 12.53 15.89 9.19
CA LEU A 425 13.69 15.86 10.07
C LEU A 425 13.80 17.15 10.88
N GLU A 426 13.70 18.32 10.25
CA GLU A 426 13.76 19.64 10.90
C GLU A 426 12.64 19.84 11.93
N SER A 427 11.43 19.35 11.63
CA SER A 427 10.31 19.40 12.56
C SER A 427 10.39 18.36 13.69
N GLY A 428 11.35 17.43 13.64
CA GLY A 428 11.50 16.35 14.62
C GLY A 428 10.44 15.24 14.54
N LYS A 429 9.52 15.30 13.56
CA LYS A 429 8.47 14.29 13.39
C LYS A 429 9.03 12.91 13.12
N PHE A 430 10.12 12.79 12.37
CA PHE A 430 10.75 11.49 12.14
C PHE A 430 11.24 10.86 13.45
N SER A 431 11.95 11.64 14.27
CA SER A 431 12.42 11.19 15.59
C SER A 431 11.27 10.80 16.51
N GLN A 432 10.15 11.53 16.47
CA GLN A 432 8.94 11.18 17.21
C GLN A 432 8.33 9.85 16.74
N ARG A 433 8.26 9.60 15.43
CA ARG A 433 7.80 8.31 14.88
C ARG A 433 8.70 7.16 15.30
N LEU A 434 10.02 7.36 15.27
CA LEU A 434 10.98 6.37 15.73
C LEU A 434 10.78 6.07 17.23
N GLY A 435 10.74 7.09 18.08
CA GLY A 435 10.47 6.91 19.52
C GLY A 435 9.14 6.24 19.82
N ALA A 436 8.07 6.59 19.07
CA ALA A 436 6.77 5.94 19.20
C ALA A 436 6.82 4.45 18.79
N ALA A 437 7.55 4.12 17.73
CA ALA A 437 7.76 2.74 17.30
C ALA A 437 8.48 1.93 18.41
N PHE A 438 9.58 2.44 18.97
CA PHE A 438 10.26 1.83 20.13
C PHE A 438 9.28 1.56 21.30
N ALA A 439 8.49 2.55 21.69
CA ALA A 439 7.54 2.41 22.78
C ALA A 439 6.41 1.39 22.50
N SER A 440 5.85 1.42 21.28
CA SER A 440 4.77 0.51 20.88
C SER A 440 5.21 -0.95 20.87
N GLU A 441 6.44 -1.18 20.46
CA GLU A 441 7.03 -2.51 20.38
C GLU A 441 7.30 -3.09 21.79
N ASN A 442 7.75 -2.28 22.74
CA ASN A 442 7.94 -2.71 24.14
C ASN A 442 6.62 -3.15 24.79
N LEU A 443 5.49 -2.48 24.48
CA LEU A 443 4.17 -2.85 25.00
C LEU A 443 3.64 -4.19 24.43
N SER A 444 4.10 -4.61 23.26
CA SER A 444 3.68 -5.86 22.63
C SER A 444 4.23 -7.11 23.33
N ASN A 445 5.39 -7.00 23.97
CA ASN A 445 6.02 -8.08 24.74
C ASN A 445 5.39 -8.30 26.12
N VAL A 446 4.78 -7.28 26.73
CA VAL A 446 4.11 -7.41 28.04
C VAL A 446 2.80 -8.21 27.96
N LYS A 447 2.26 -8.43 26.75
CA LYS A 447 0.98 -9.10 26.52
C LYS A 447 1.09 -10.53 25.95
N ARG A 448 2.28 -11.13 25.89
CA ARG A 448 2.47 -12.52 25.47
C ARG A 448 2.76 -13.44 26.63
#